data_AF-A0A7S3RI61-F1
#
_entry.id   AF-A0A7S3RI61-F1
#
_cell.length_a   1.000
_cell.length_b   1.000
_cell.length_c   1.000
_cell.angle_alpha   90.00
_cell.angle_beta   90.00
_cell.angle_gamma   90.00
#
_symmetry.space_group_name_H-M   'P 1'
#
loop_
_entity.id
_entity.type
_entity.pdbx_description
1 polymer ?
#
loop_
_entity_poly.entity_id
_entity_poly.type
_entity_poly.pdbx_seq_one_letter_code
_entity_poly.pdbx_strand_id
1 'polypeptide(L)'
;CLRHAKSLVVLYSESYARRLWPVYEMTSYLLLHPKNPVHVLPVGFPPYLVATTLLHITWLYMYALLPFDLVEMYCAQWKLGRDVRYLFTQVPLDILLVVIAHWWAHQLKDLRG
;
A
#
# COMPACT_ATOMS: atom_id res chain seq x y z
N CYS A 1 3.13 10.34 30.34
CA CYS A 1 3.88 9.89 29.15
C CYS A 1 4.25 11.00 28.16
N LEU A 2 3.38 11.95 27.79
CA LEU A 2 3.70 12.99 26.78
C LEU A 2 4.78 14.01 27.18
N ARG A 3 4.91 14.34 28.47
CA ARG A 3 5.84 15.40 28.95
C ARG A 3 7.32 15.11 28.68
N HIS A 4 7.70 13.83 28.55
CA HIS A 4 9.09 13.40 28.32
C HIS A 4 9.34 12.89 26.89
N ALA A 5 8.31 12.85 26.04
CA ALA A 5 8.44 12.36 24.67
C ALA A 5 9.18 13.40 23.82
N LYS A 6 10.24 12.98 23.11
CA LYS A 6 11.04 13.83 22.22
C LYS A 6 10.46 13.94 20.80
N SER A 7 9.60 13.00 20.43
CA SER A 7 8.91 12.94 19.14
C SER A 7 7.53 12.31 19.34
N LEU A 8 6.53 12.79 18.59
CA LEU A 8 5.18 12.24 18.58
C LEU A 8 4.92 11.66 17.19
N VAL A 9 4.57 10.37 17.13
CA VAL A 9 4.12 9.70 15.91
C VAL A 9 2.61 9.50 16.01
N VAL A 10 1.86 10.14 15.13
CA VAL A 10 0.41 10.06 15.05
C VAL A 10 0.03 9.09 13.95
N LEU A 11 -0.59 7.99 14.34
CA LEU A 11 -1.17 7.01 13.43
C LEU A 11 -2.57 7.48 13.00
N TYR A 12 -2.66 8.17 11.85
CA TYR A 12 -3.90 8.72 11.34
C TYR A 12 -4.79 7.62 10.75
N SER A 13 -5.94 7.40 11.35
CA SER A 13 -7.01 6.55 10.84
C SER A 13 -8.34 7.30 10.91
N GLU A 14 -9.35 6.83 10.19
CA GLU A 14 -10.70 7.41 10.30
C GLU A 14 -11.25 7.29 11.74
N SER A 15 -10.91 6.19 12.43
CA SER A 15 -11.25 6.00 13.85
C SER A 15 -10.50 6.96 14.77
N TYR A 16 -9.32 7.43 14.39
CA TYR A 16 -8.55 8.46 15.09
C TYR A 16 -9.27 9.82 15.00
N ALA A 17 -9.78 10.19 13.82
CA ALA A 17 -10.50 11.44 13.58
C ALA A 17 -11.87 11.52 14.29
N ARG A 18 -12.53 10.37 14.49
CA ARG A 18 -13.85 10.30 15.16
C ARG A 18 -13.80 10.46 16.68
N ARG A 19 -12.60 10.45 17.30
CA ARG A 19 -12.44 10.54 18.76
C ARG A 19 -11.89 11.92 19.14
N LEU A 20 -12.38 12.47 20.25
CA LEU A 20 -11.91 13.76 20.79
C LEU A 20 -10.54 13.64 21.48
N TRP A 21 -10.32 12.54 22.20
CA TRP A 21 -9.10 12.29 22.98
C TRP A 21 -7.78 12.47 22.19
N PRO A 22 -7.63 11.96 20.96
CA PRO A 22 -6.38 12.06 20.23
C PRO A 22 -6.05 13.49 19.77
N VAL A 23 -7.08 14.33 19.57
CA VAL A 23 -6.92 15.76 19.31
C VAL A 23 -6.37 16.46 20.56
N TYR A 24 -6.87 16.10 21.75
CA TYR A 24 -6.34 16.61 23.02
C TYR A 24 -4.89 16.19 23.26
N GLU A 25 -4.50 14.95 22.96
CA GLU A 25 -3.11 14.50 23.09
C GLU A 25 -2.18 15.24 22.13
N MET A 26 -2.59 15.40 20.87
CA MET A 26 -1.79 16.09 19.85
C MET A 26 -1.61 17.58 20.20
N THR A 27 -2.70 18.27 20.58
CA THR A 27 -2.64 19.68 20.99
C THR A 27 -1.82 19.87 22.26
N SER A 28 -1.96 19.00 23.25
CA SER A 28 -1.15 19.04 24.49
C SER A 28 0.33 18.81 24.20
N TYR A 29 0.68 17.91 23.28
CA TYR A 29 2.07 17.69 22.87
C TYR A 29 2.66 18.93 22.17
N LEU A 30 1.92 19.52 21.24
CA LEU A 30 2.36 20.72 20.51
C LEU A 30 2.57 21.92 21.44
N LEU A 31 1.71 22.08 22.45
CA LEU A 31 1.87 23.13 23.47
C LEU A 31 3.10 22.90 24.37
N LEU A 32 3.37 21.64 24.74
CA LEU A 32 4.51 21.30 25.60
C LEU A 32 5.85 21.31 24.85
N HIS A 33 5.84 21.00 23.55
CA HIS A 33 7.04 20.80 22.74
C HIS A 33 6.94 21.47 21.36
N PRO A 34 6.89 22.81 21.30
CA PRO A 34 6.61 23.55 20.05
C PRO A 34 7.69 23.41 18.98
N LYS A 35 8.91 22.98 19.36
CA LYS A 35 10.04 22.77 18.44
C LYS A 35 10.23 21.31 18.03
N ASN A 36 9.48 20.38 18.62
CA ASN A 36 9.69 18.96 18.34
C ASN A 36 8.84 18.53 17.12
N PRO A 37 9.39 17.71 16.23
CA PRO A 37 8.66 17.24 15.07
C PRO A 37 7.52 16.30 15.48
N VAL A 38 6.37 16.48 14.83
CA VAL A 38 5.24 15.55 14.88
C VAL A 38 5.17 14.84 13.54
N HIS A 39 5.20 13.51 13.59
CA HIS A 39 5.14 12.67 12.38
C HIS A 39 3.75 12.06 12.26
N VAL A 40 3.00 12.44 11.24
CA VAL A 40 1.69 11.84 10.96
C VAL A 40 1.87 10.73 9.92
N LEU A 41 1.45 9.52 10.26
CA LEU A 41 1.47 8.34 9.41
C LEU A 41 0.03 7.82 9.22
N PRO A 42 -0.50 7.80 8.00
CA PRO A 42 -1.79 7.17 7.73
C PRO A 42 -1.67 5.65 7.93
N VAL A 43 -2.60 5.09 8.71
CA VAL A 43 -2.68 3.64 8.99
C VAL A 43 -3.45 2.89 7.90
N GLY A 44 -4.19 3.61 7.06
CA GLY A 44 -4.98 3.01 5.98
C GLY A 44 -4.09 2.60 4.82
N PHE A 45 -3.71 1.31 4.77
CA PHE A 45 -3.38 0.67 3.50
C PHE A 45 -4.72 0.46 2.76
N PRO A 46 -4.88 0.97 1.53
CA PRO A 46 -6.10 0.74 0.77
C PRO A 46 -6.35 -0.78 0.66
N PRO A 47 -7.51 -1.29 1.10
CA PRO A 47 -7.80 -2.73 1.05
C PRO A 47 -7.71 -3.27 -0.39
N TYR A 48 -7.96 -2.41 -1.38
CA TYR A 48 -7.76 -2.72 -2.79
C TYR A 48 -6.30 -3.04 -3.13
N LEU A 49 -5.31 -2.29 -2.62
CA LEU A 49 -3.89 -2.57 -2.85
C LEU A 49 -3.45 -3.91 -2.23
N VAL A 50 -4.00 -4.25 -1.06
CA VAL A 50 -3.74 -5.54 -0.41
C VAL A 50 -4.38 -6.67 -1.22
N ALA A 51 -5.62 -6.49 -1.69
CA ALA A 51 -6.30 -7.49 -2.51
C ALA A 51 -5.59 -7.74 -3.85
N THR A 52 -5.14 -6.68 -4.54
CA THR A 52 -4.45 -6.81 -5.83
C THR A 52 -3.06 -7.44 -5.68
N THR A 53 -2.30 -7.10 -4.63
CA THR A 53 -1.00 -7.73 -4.36
C THR A 53 -1.15 -9.22 -4.02
N LEU A 54 -2.14 -9.60 -3.20
CA LEU A 54 -2.43 -11.00 -2.89
C LEU A 54 -2.85 -11.80 -4.12
N LEU A 55 -3.68 -11.21 -5.00
CA LEU A 55 -4.03 -11.82 -6.28
C LEU A 55 -2.80 -12.03 -7.16
N HIS A 56 -1.88 -11.06 -7.20
CA HIS A 56 -0.66 -11.19 -7.99
C HIS A 56 0.27 -12.29 -7.46
N ILE A 57 0.41 -12.39 -6.13
CA ILE A 57 1.23 -13.42 -5.48
C ILE A 57 0.63 -14.82 -5.70
N THR A 58 -0.68 -14.97 -5.54
CA THR A 58 -1.36 -16.26 -5.76
C THR A 58 -1.26 -16.68 -7.22
N TRP A 59 -1.36 -15.74 -8.15
CA TRP A 59 -1.15 -16.00 -9.58
C TRP A 59 0.27 -16.47 -9.87
N LEU A 60 1.29 -15.75 -9.41
CA LEU A 60 2.70 -16.16 -9.53
C LEU A 60 2.97 -17.54 -8.91
N TYR A 61 2.35 -17.83 -7.76
CA TYR A 61 2.48 -19.11 -7.07
C TYR A 61 1.86 -20.26 -7.87
N MET A 62 0.70 -20.05 -8.51
CA MET A 62 0.12 -21.06 -9.42
C MET A 62 1.02 -21.34 -10.62
N TYR A 63 1.68 -20.33 -11.17
CA TYR A 63 2.65 -20.52 -12.26
C TYR A 63 3.88 -21.30 -11.80
N ALA A 64 4.39 -21.03 -10.60
CA ALA A 64 5.56 -21.69 -10.06
C ALA A 64 5.33 -23.16 -9.69
N LEU A 65 4.11 -23.53 -9.29
CA LEU A 65 3.74 -24.89 -8.92
C LEU A 65 3.31 -25.78 -10.08
N LEU A 66 3.04 -25.22 -11.25
CA LEU A 66 2.62 -26.00 -12.41
C LEU A 66 3.84 -26.82 -12.90
N PRO A 67 3.76 -28.16 -12.97
CA PRO A 67 4.89 -28.97 -13.41
C PRO A 67 5.24 -28.61 -14.86
N PHE A 68 6.54 -28.54 -15.13
CA PHE A 68 7.11 -28.06 -16.39
C PHE A 68 6.50 -28.78 -17.62
N ASP A 69 6.16 -30.06 -17.48
CA ASP A 69 5.57 -30.91 -18.53
C ASP A 69 4.14 -30.48 -18.94
N LEU A 70 3.30 -30.05 -17.98
CA LEU A 70 1.96 -29.53 -18.27
C LEU A 70 2.03 -28.13 -18.87
N VAL A 71 3.02 -27.34 -18.46
CA VAL A 71 3.30 -26.03 -19.06
C VAL A 71 3.65 -26.23 -20.52
N GLU A 72 4.63 -27.08 -20.87
CA GLU A 72 4.99 -27.35 -22.27
C GLU A 72 3.82 -27.84 -23.13
N MET A 73 2.96 -28.71 -22.60
CA MET A 73 1.80 -29.25 -23.33
C MET A 73 0.74 -28.16 -23.64
N TYR A 74 0.42 -27.28 -22.68
CA TYR A 74 -0.46 -26.12 -22.91
C TYR A 74 0.21 -25.06 -23.80
N CYS A 75 1.53 -24.94 -23.72
CA CYS A 75 2.36 -23.99 -24.44
C CYS A 75 2.50 -24.33 -25.93
N ALA A 76 2.57 -25.62 -26.28
CA ALA A 76 2.62 -26.10 -27.66
C ALA A 76 1.31 -25.84 -28.43
N GLN A 77 0.16 -25.86 -27.73
CA GLN A 77 -1.16 -25.64 -28.34
C GLN A 77 -1.51 -24.15 -28.55
N TRP A 78 -0.82 -23.22 -27.86
CA TRP A 78 -1.10 -21.77 -27.91
C TRP A 78 0.14 -20.93 -28.31
N LYS A 79 0.86 -21.38 -29.34
CA LYS A 79 2.18 -20.89 -29.77
C LYS A 79 2.31 -19.41 -30.17
N LEU A 80 1.21 -18.62 -30.22
CA LEU A 80 1.25 -17.19 -30.59
C LEU A 80 0.57 -16.25 -29.58
N GLY A 81 -0.03 -16.78 -28.51
CA GLY A 81 -0.94 -16.02 -27.65
C GLY A 81 -0.43 -15.74 -26.23
N ARG A 82 0.81 -16.13 -25.89
CA ARG A 82 1.34 -16.06 -24.51
C ARG A 82 1.91 -14.67 -24.19
N ASP A 83 2.80 -14.14 -25.03
CA ASP A 83 3.39 -12.82 -24.81
C ASP A 83 2.35 -11.71 -24.92
N VAL A 84 1.49 -11.80 -25.94
CA VAL A 84 0.49 -10.77 -26.23
C VAL A 84 -0.51 -10.63 -25.09
N ARG A 85 -1.08 -11.74 -24.58
CA ARG A 85 -2.05 -11.67 -23.48
C ARG A 85 -1.43 -11.24 -22.16
N TYR A 86 -0.23 -11.69 -21.84
CA TYR A 86 0.49 -11.26 -20.64
C TYR A 86 0.78 -9.75 -20.68
N LEU A 87 1.22 -9.24 -21.84
CA LEU A 87 1.40 -7.80 -22.10
C LEU A 87 0.08 -7.03 -22.02
N PHE A 88 -1.04 -7.58 -22.48
CA PHE A 88 -2.33 -6.88 -22.50
C PHE A 88 -3.10 -6.93 -21.18
N THR A 89 -2.86 -7.92 -20.31
CA THR A 89 -3.61 -8.03 -19.03
C THR A 89 -2.77 -7.75 -17.80
N GLN A 90 -1.50 -8.15 -17.76
CA GLN A 90 -0.65 -8.01 -16.58
C GLN A 90 -0.06 -6.60 -16.51
N VAL A 91 0.52 -6.11 -17.62
CA VAL A 91 1.21 -4.82 -17.66
C VAL A 91 0.29 -3.64 -17.30
N PRO A 92 -0.98 -3.56 -17.77
CA PRO A 92 -1.88 -2.50 -17.32
C PRO A 92 -2.20 -2.58 -15.84
N LEU A 93 -2.25 -3.78 -15.26
CA LEU A 93 -2.54 -4.02 -13.85
C LEU A 93 -1.36 -3.59 -12.98
N ASP A 94 -0.14 -3.86 -13.43
CA ASP A 94 1.10 -3.41 -12.79
C ASP A 94 1.26 -1.89 -12.88
N ILE A 95 0.98 -1.29 -14.04
CA ILE A 95 0.97 0.17 -14.22
C ILE A 95 -0.09 0.79 -13.31
N LEU A 96 -1.30 0.22 -13.24
CA LEU A 96 -2.37 0.71 -12.37
C LEU A 96 -1.96 0.64 -10.89
N LEU A 97 -1.32 -0.46 -10.47
CA LEU A 97 -0.76 -0.61 -9.13
C LEU A 97 0.28 0.46 -8.82
N VAL A 98 1.22 0.71 -9.74
CA VAL A 98 2.24 1.75 -9.59
C VAL A 98 1.61 3.14 -9.53
N VAL A 99 0.61 3.43 -10.36
CA VAL A 99 -0.09 4.72 -10.37
C VAL A 99 -0.86 4.93 -9.06
N ILE A 100 -1.60 3.91 -8.58
CA ILE A 100 -2.34 4.00 -7.32
C ILE A 100 -1.36 4.15 -6.14
N ALA A 101 -0.27 3.39 -6.13
CA ALA A 101 0.76 3.50 -5.10
C ALA A 101 1.46 4.86 -5.13
N HIS A 102 1.76 5.39 -6.32
CA HIS A 102 2.34 6.72 -6.51
C HIS A 102 1.39 7.83 -6.06
N TRP A 103 0.11 7.74 -6.44
CA TRP A 103 -0.93 8.68 -6.01
C TRP A 103 -1.12 8.65 -4.49
N TRP A 104 -1.18 7.46 -3.89
CA TRP A 104 -1.23 7.30 -2.44
C TRP A 104 0.01 7.88 -1.76
N ALA A 105 1.20 7.65 -2.32
CA ALA A 105 2.44 8.23 -1.82
C ALA A 105 2.49 9.77 -1.96
N HIS A 106 1.85 10.34 -2.99
CA HIS A 106 1.73 11.78 -3.16
C HIS A 106 0.78 12.39 -2.12
N GLN A 107 -0.40 11.81 -1.91
CA GLN A 107 -1.34 12.20 -0.86
C GLN A 107 -0.67 12.19 0.53
N LEU A 108 0.20 11.21 0.76
CA LEU A 108 1.03 11.11 1.96
C LEU A 108 2.05 12.24 2.13
N LYS A 109 2.61 12.76 1.03
CA LYS A 109 3.53 13.90 1.06
C LYS A 109 2.78 15.20 1.34
N ASP A 110 1.61 15.37 0.72
CA ASP A 110 0.76 16.54 0.94
C ASP A 110 0.27 16.63 2.39
N LEU A 111 0.06 15.49 3.06
CA LEU A 111 -0.28 15.42 4.49
C LEU A 111 0.92 15.66 5.44
N ARG A 112 2.15 15.70 4.93
CA ARG A 112 3.38 15.97 5.71
C ARG A 112 3.90 17.40 5.57
N GLY A 113 3.31 18.20 4.68
CA GLY A 113 3.55 19.65 4.57
C GLY A 113 2.70 20.42 5.56
#